data_AF-A0A959UIS2-F1
#
_entry.id   AF-A0A959UIS2-F1
#
_cell.length_a   1.000
_cell.length_b   1.000
_cell.length_c   1.000
_cell.angle_alpha   90.00
_cell.angle_beta   90.00
_cell.angle_gamma   90.00
#
_symmetry.space_group_name_H-M   'P 1'
#
loop_
_entity.id
_entity.type
_entity.pdbx_description
1 polymer ?
#
loop_
_entity_poly.entity_id
_entity_poly.type
_entity_poly.pdbx_seq_one_letter_code
_entity_poly.pdbx_strand_id
1 'polypeptide(L)'
;MQQISSEILIKAKSRALKLLEEKLPENLIFHTSDHTHYVANAVEEIGKTENLDKNEMNLVKLCAWFHDTGYTEKYEGHEEVSAGIVRTFLEEQKADEMLIKNVEKIIMATKIPQRPSSKLANILCDADLKHLSEPNYYDFAERIRQEKKLTEQRKISKLEFDLQSVEFFKLHNYHTTYGKEILQKGKEKNLAMIEDKIIKREKKNEAQIEEKDKELDKLQKKLDKKKGYSRGVESMFRLTARNQINLSSIADNKSNILISVNTIIISILLSVLVSRFSEYPNIILPTLIFLLFSLITIIFAILSTRPNISSGTFSKEEIKEKKVNLLFFGNFYNMSLDDYEWGLEEMMRDDDHLYGTMIKDQYFLGKVLAKKYKWLRIAYNFFMFGLIISVIAYVLAFTNI
;
A
#
# COMPACT_ATOMS: atom_id res chain seq x y z
N MET A 1 1.06 -37.00 -24.63
CA MET A 1 0.42 -35.67 -24.61
C MET A 1 0.32 -35.21 -26.05
N GLN A 2 -0.84 -34.77 -26.52
CA GLN A 2 -1.00 -34.31 -27.90
C GLN A 2 -0.02 -33.16 -28.17
N GLN A 3 0.64 -33.20 -29.33
CA GLN A 3 1.62 -32.21 -29.71
C GLN A 3 0.93 -31.02 -30.39
N ILE A 4 1.38 -29.80 -30.11
CA ILE A 4 0.97 -28.61 -30.87
C ILE A 4 1.75 -28.59 -32.18
N SER A 5 1.07 -28.88 -33.29
CA SER A 5 1.64 -28.79 -34.62
C SER A 5 1.93 -27.33 -35.01
N SER A 6 2.86 -27.13 -35.95
CA SER A 6 3.15 -25.79 -36.47
C SER A 6 1.92 -25.16 -37.16
N GLU A 7 1.01 -25.96 -37.71
CA GLU A 7 -0.24 -25.48 -38.29
C GLU A 7 -1.19 -24.91 -37.23
N ILE A 8 -1.36 -25.60 -36.10
CA ILE A 8 -2.16 -25.12 -34.97
C ILE A 8 -1.57 -23.81 -34.42
N LEU A 9 -0.24 -23.73 -34.32
CA LEU A 9 0.43 -22.51 -33.85
C LEU A 9 0.19 -21.30 -34.77
N ILE A 10 0.17 -21.50 -36.09
CA ILE A 10 -0.15 -20.43 -37.05
C ILE A 10 -1.60 -19.97 -36.89
N LYS A 11 -2.55 -20.92 -36.73
CA LYS A 11 -3.96 -20.61 -36.47
C LYS A 11 -4.14 -19.88 -35.14
N ALA A 12 -3.43 -20.30 -34.09
CA ALA A 12 -3.43 -19.68 -32.76
C ALA A 12 -3.00 -18.20 -32.85
N LYS A 13 -1.85 -17.94 -33.48
CA LYS A 13 -1.36 -16.58 -33.72
C LYS A 13 -2.39 -15.73 -34.46
N SER A 14 -2.92 -16.22 -35.58
CA SER A 14 -3.89 -15.48 -36.38
C SER A 14 -5.18 -15.19 -35.59
N ARG A 15 -5.68 -16.15 -34.82
CA ARG A 15 -6.89 -16.00 -34.00
C ARG A 15 -6.71 -14.96 -32.91
N ALA A 16 -5.60 -15.01 -32.17
CA ALA A 16 -5.35 -14.10 -31.06
C ALA A 16 -5.11 -12.66 -31.54
N LEU A 17 -4.28 -12.47 -32.57
CA LEU A 17 -4.00 -11.13 -33.09
C LEU A 17 -5.26 -10.48 -33.68
N LYS A 18 -6.05 -11.23 -34.45
CA LYS A 18 -7.33 -10.73 -34.97
C LYS A 18 -8.29 -10.31 -33.83
N LEU A 19 -8.35 -11.10 -32.76
CA LEU A 19 -9.18 -10.78 -31.60
C LEU A 19 -8.75 -9.47 -30.92
N LEU A 20 -7.45 -9.29 -30.70
CA LEU A 20 -6.90 -8.06 -30.13
C LEU A 20 -7.14 -6.86 -31.06
N GLU A 21 -6.94 -7.01 -32.37
CA GLU A 21 -7.18 -5.93 -33.34
C GLU A 21 -8.66 -5.50 -33.40
N GLU A 22 -9.60 -6.45 -33.28
CA GLU A 22 -11.03 -6.17 -33.44
C GLU A 22 -11.73 -5.75 -32.14
N LYS A 23 -11.25 -6.18 -30.98
CA LYS A 23 -11.99 -6.05 -29.70
C LYS A 23 -11.22 -5.37 -28.57
N LEU A 24 -9.94 -5.09 -28.71
CA LEU A 24 -9.18 -4.47 -27.62
C LEU A 24 -9.66 -3.02 -27.40
N PRO A 25 -9.96 -2.63 -26.15
CA PRO A 25 -10.34 -1.25 -25.85
C PRO A 25 -9.24 -0.24 -26.22
N GLU A 26 -9.62 0.91 -26.80
CA GLU A 26 -8.67 1.96 -27.25
C GLU A 26 -7.82 2.56 -26.11
N ASN A 27 -8.25 2.41 -24.86
CA ASN A 27 -7.48 2.85 -23.69
C ASN A 27 -6.30 1.94 -23.35
N LEU A 28 -6.21 0.74 -23.95
CA LEU A 28 -5.07 -0.16 -23.78
C LEU A 28 -4.01 0.12 -24.85
N ILE A 29 -2.88 0.66 -24.39
CA ILE A 29 -1.80 1.14 -25.27
C ILE A 29 -0.46 0.45 -24.99
N PHE A 30 -0.38 -0.33 -23.92
CA PHE A 30 0.72 -1.23 -23.64
C PHE A 30 0.31 -2.67 -23.98
N HIS A 31 -0.80 -3.17 -23.41
CA HIS A 31 -1.26 -4.55 -23.64
C HIS A 31 -1.96 -4.69 -25.00
N THR A 32 -1.18 -4.54 -26.07
CA THR A 32 -1.63 -4.58 -27.47
C THR A 32 -1.13 -5.81 -28.22
N SER A 33 -1.55 -5.98 -29.48
CA SER A 33 -1.00 -7.02 -30.36
C SER A 33 0.53 -6.93 -30.50
N ASP A 34 1.12 -5.73 -30.47
CA ASP A 34 2.57 -5.53 -30.46
C ASP A 34 3.23 -6.13 -29.20
N HIS A 35 2.62 -5.95 -28.02
CA HIS A 35 3.11 -6.59 -26.79
C HIS A 35 2.99 -8.11 -26.87
N THR A 36 1.86 -8.63 -27.37
CA THR A 36 1.71 -10.07 -27.60
C THR A 36 2.80 -10.63 -28.53
N HIS A 37 3.13 -9.90 -29.60
CA HIS A 37 4.24 -10.21 -30.48
C HIS A 37 5.60 -10.19 -29.76
N TYR A 38 5.83 -9.16 -28.95
CA TYR A 38 7.03 -9.02 -28.13
C TYR A 38 7.21 -10.21 -27.19
N VAL A 39 6.17 -10.61 -26.46
CA VAL A 39 6.21 -11.75 -25.54
C VAL A 39 6.44 -13.06 -26.28
N ALA A 40 5.78 -13.29 -27.43
CA ALA A 40 6.00 -14.50 -28.22
C ALA A 40 7.43 -14.63 -28.75
N ASN A 41 8.10 -13.51 -29.06
CA ASN A 41 9.52 -13.48 -29.42
C ASN A 41 10.43 -13.71 -28.21
N ALA A 42 10.11 -13.11 -27.06
CA ALA A 42 10.85 -13.30 -25.82
C ALA A 42 10.79 -14.76 -25.34
N VAL A 43 9.62 -15.41 -25.46
CA VAL A 43 9.47 -16.85 -25.21
C VAL A 43 10.39 -17.68 -26.09
N GLU A 44 10.55 -17.32 -27.37
CA GLU A 44 11.46 -18.02 -28.28
C GLU A 44 12.92 -17.89 -27.85
N GLU A 45 13.32 -16.68 -27.47
CA GLU A 45 14.68 -16.39 -27.01
C GLU A 45 15.00 -17.17 -25.73
N ILE A 46 14.18 -17.00 -24.69
CA ILE A 46 14.34 -17.64 -23.39
C ILE A 46 14.27 -19.17 -23.54
N GLY A 47 13.28 -19.65 -24.30
CA GLY A 47 13.08 -21.09 -24.51
C GLY A 47 14.23 -21.78 -25.23
N LYS A 48 14.93 -21.10 -26.16
CA LYS A 48 16.14 -21.62 -26.79
C LYS A 48 17.27 -21.81 -25.78
N THR A 49 17.49 -20.83 -24.89
CA THR A 49 18.53 -20.94 -23.85
C THR A 49 18.19 -21.98 -22.79
N GLU A 50 16.90 -22.13 -22.46
CA GLU A 50 16.39 -23.15 -21.54
C GLU A 50 16.27 -24.55 -22.18
N ASN A 51 16.77 -24.73 -23.41
CA ASN A 51 16.77 -25.98 -24.16
C ASN A 51 15.37 -26.62 -24.28
N LEU A 52 14.37 -25.83 -24.65
CA LEU A 52 13.05 -26.37 -24.98
C LEU A 52 13.12 -27.18 -26.27
N ASP A 53 12.45 -28.33 -26.28
CA ASP A 53 12.21 -29.06 -27.52
C ASP A 53 11.17 -28.34 -28.40
N LYS A 54 10.99 -28.83 -29.63
CA LYS A 54 10.06 -28.21 -30.60
C LYS A 54 8.62 -28.19 -30.12
N ASN A 55 8.17 -29.21 -29.39
CA ASN A 55 6.80 -29.30 -28.91
C ASN A 55 6.59 -28.36 -27.71
N GLU A 56 7.52 -28.35 -26.77
CA GLU A 56 7.55 -27.42 -25.64
C GLU A 56 7.53 -25.97 -26.12
N MET A 57 8.38 -25.64 -27.10
CA MET A 57 8.45 -24.32 -27.72
C MET A 57 7.12 -23.92 -28.37
N ASN A 58 6.50 -24.81 -29.14
CA ASN A 58 5.19 -24.53 -29.75
C ASN A 58 4.10 -24.32 -28.70
N LEU A 59 4.11 -25.10 -27.61
CA LEU A 59 3.13 -24.97 -26.53
C LEU A 59 3.25 -23.61 -25.83
N VAL A 60 4.47 -23.22 -25.43
CA VAL A 60 4.66 -21.95 -24.72
C VAL A 60 4.41 -20.74 -25.62
N LYS A 61 4.72 -20.83 -26.93
CA LYS A 61 4.35 -19.80 -27.91
C LYS A 61 2.84 -19.68 -28.08
N LEU A 62 2.11 -20.80 -28.11
CA LEU A 62 0.65 -20.77 -28.12
C LEU A 62 0.11 -20.03 -26.89
N CYS A 63 0.67 -20.31 -25.71
CA CYS A 63 0.30 -19.58 -24.49
C CYS A 63 0.61 -18.07 -24.60
N ALA A 64 1.78 -17.71 -25.13
CA ALA A 64 2.18 -16.32 -25.35
C ALA A 64 1.23 -15.57 -26.30
N TRP A 65 0.71 -16.22 -27.34
CA TRP A 65 -0.27 -15.58 -28.22
C TRP A 65 -1.58 -15.25 -27.51
N PHE A 66 -1.99 -16.06 -26.52
CA PHE A 66 -3.28 -15.91 -25.86
C PHE A 66 -3.24 -15.22 -24.50
N HIS A 67 -2.07 -15.06 -23.86
CA HIS A 67 -1.99 -14.65 -22.45
C HIS A 67 -2.76 -13.35 -22.11
N ASP A 68 -2.76 -12.39 -23.03
CA ASP A 68 -3.39 -11.08 -22.87
C ASP A 68 -4.73 -10.91 -23.62
N THR A 69 -5.25 -11.97 -24.25
CA THR A 69 -6.49 -11.85 -25.03
C THR A 69 -7.71 -11.50 -24.19
N GLY A 70 -7.70 -11.78 -22.89
CA GLY A 70 -8.76 -11.44 -21.95
C GLY A 70 -8.94 -9.94 -21.69
N TYR A 71 -7.93 -9.12 -22.03
CA TYR A 71 -8.06 -7.66 -21.98
C TYR A 71 -9.15 -7.12 -22.93
N THR A 72 -9.58 -7.92 -23.91
CA THR A 72 -10.73 -7.60 -24.77
C THR A 72 -12.08 -7.62 -24.03
N GLU A 73 -12.15 -8.20 -22.84
CA GLU A 73 -13.39 -8.24 -22.04
C GLU A 73 -13.25 -7.52 -20.70
N LYS A 74 -12.12 -7.65 -20.00
CA LYS A 74 -11.91 -7.00 -18.71
C LYS A 74 -10.43 -6.78 -18.41
N TYR A 75 -10.13 -5.76 -17.60
CA TYR A 75 -8.76 -5.43 -17.19
C TYR A 75 -8.27 -6.30 -16.03
N GLU A 76 -9.01 -6.33 -14.92
CA GLU A 76 -8.67 -7.15 -13.75
C GLU A 76 -9.18 -8.58 -13.93
N GLY A 77 -8.29 -9.55 -13.77
CA GLY A 77 -8.55 -10.97 -14.01
C GLY A 77 -8.61 -11.35 -15.50
N HIS A 78 -7.97 -10.57 -16.37
CA HIS A 78 -7.91 -10.87 -17.80
C HIS A 78 -7.33 -12.26 -18.07
N GLU A 79 -6.47 -12.77 -17.19
CA GLU A 79 -5.86 -14.10 -17.31
C GLU A 79 -6.91 -15.22 -17.29
N GLU A 80 -7.94 -15.12 -16.43
CA GLU A 80 -9.05 -16.09 -16.41
C GLU A 80 -9.84 -16.07 -17.72
N VAL A 81 -9.99 -14.90 -18.33
CA VAL A 81 -10.70 -14.76 -19.61
C VAL A 81 -9.82 -15.26 -20.76
N SER A 82 -8.53 -14.94 -20.76
CA SER A 82 -7.54 -15.48 -21.71
C SER A 82 -7.51 -17.01 -21.70
N ALA A 83 -7.57 -17.63 -20.50
CA ALA A 83 -7.68 -19.07 -20.34
C ALA A 83 -8.97 -19.63 -20.98
N GLY A 84 -10.11 -18.96 -20.80
CA GLY A 84 -11.37 -19.31 -21.46
C GLY A 84 -11.30 -19.20 -22.99
N ILE A 85 -10.72 -18.10 -23.50
CA ILE A 85 -10.57 -17.86 -24.94
C ILE A 85 -9.72 -18.95 -25.61
N VAL A 86 -8.57 -19.28 -25.01
CA VAL A 86 -7.69 -20.31 -25.57
C VAL A 86 -8.31 -21.70 -25.48
N ARG A 87 -9.10 -21.99 -24.44
CA ARG A 87 -9.87 -23.23 -24.33
C ARG A 87 -10.79 -23.39 -25.53
N THR A 88 -11.63 -22.39 -25.82
CA THR A 88 -12.54 -22.44 -26.98
C THR A 88 -11.78 -22.69 -28.28
N PHE A 89 -10.66 -21.99 -28.48
CA PHE A 89 -9.82 -22.21 -29.66
C PHE A 89 -9.27 -23.65 -29.73
N LEU A 90 -8.76 -24.21 -28.62
CA LEU A 90 -8.19 -25.55 -28.58
C LEU A 90 -9.26 -26.64 -28.75
N GLU A 91 -10.46 -26.44 -28.22
CA GLU A 91 -11.62 -27.33 -28.43
C GLU A 91 -12.00 -27.38 -29.92
N GLU A 92 -12.02 -26.24 -30.62
CA GLU A 92 -12.21 -26.18 -32.08
C GLU A 92 -11.13 -26.93 -32.86
N GLN A 93 -9.89 -26.95 -32.35
CA GLN A 93 -8.79 -27.75 -32.90
C GLN A 93 -8.81 -29.22 -32.46
N LYS A 94 -9.82 -29.66 -31.71
CA LYS A 94 -9.96 -31.03 -31.16
C LYS A 94 -8.75 -31.43 -30.31
N ALA A 95 -8.24 -30.50 -29.49
CA ALA A 95 -7.21 -30.79 -28.50
C ALA A 95 -7.77 -31.61 -27.33
N ASP A 96 -6.93 -32.46 -26.74
CA ASP A 96 -7.30 -33.23 -25.55
C ASP A 96 -7.42 -32.36 -24.29
N GLU A 97 -8.31 -32.75 -23.37
CA GLU A 97 -8.61 -31.96 -22.16
C GLU A 97 -7.38 -31.78 -21.24
N MET A 98 -6.43 -32.72 -21.25
CA MET A 98 -5.21 -32.60 -20.45
C MET A 98 -4.30 -31.50 -21.01
N LEU A 99 -4.18 -31.39 -22.33
CA LEU A 99 -3.46 -30.33 -23.01
C LEU A 99 -4.10 -28.97 -22.74
N ILE A 100 -5.44 -28.86 -22.87
CA ILE A 100 -6.18 -27.62 -22.64
C ILE A 100 -5.93 -27.10 -21.22
N LYS A 101 -6.13 -27.96 -20.20
CA LYS A 101 -5.88 -27.59 -18.79
C LYS A 101 -4.45 -27.17 -18.53
N ASN A 102 -3.48 -27.78 -19.22
CA ASN A 102 -2.08 -27.40 -19.09
C ASN A 102 -1.83 -25.99 -19.66
N VAL A 103 -2.38 -25.68 -20.83
CA VAL A 103 -2.29 -24.35 -21.45
C VAL A 103 -2.96 -23.28 -20.59
N GLU A 104 -4.17 -23.54 -20.10
CA GLU A 104 -4.88 -22.64 -19.17
C GLU A 104 -4.03 -22.36 -17.93
N LYS A 105 -3.45 -23.40 -17.33
CA LYS A 105 -2.60 -23.25 -16.14
C LYS A 105 -1.33 -22.42 -16.41
N ILE A 106 -0.72 -22.56 -17.58
CA ILE A 106 0.45 -21.78 -17.98
C ILE A 106 0.08 -20.31 -18.15
N ILE A 107 -1.03 -19.99 -18.83
CA ILE A 107 -1.50 -18.61 -18.97
C ILE A 107 -1.86 -18.01 -17.61
N MET A 108 -2.58 -18.74 -16.77
CA MET A 108 -2.96 -18.30 -15.42
C MET A 108 -1.74 -17.98 -14.51
N ALA A 109 -0.56 -18.51 -14.81
CA ALA A 109 0.65 -18.22 -14.05
C ALA A 109 1.18 -16.78 -14.24
N THR A 110 0.76 -16.09 -15.31
CA THR A 110 1.13 -14.69 -15.58
C THR A 110 0.50 -13.71 -14.60
N LYS A 111 -0.58 -14.11 -13.92
CA LYS A 111 -1.26 -13.32 -12.90
C LYS A 111 -0.32 -12.86 -11.78
N ILE A 112 -0.28 -11.55 -11.54
CA ILE A 112 0.55 -10.95 -10.48
C ILE A 112 -0.12 -11.10 -9.10
N PRO A 113 0.60 -11.53 -8.03
CA PRO A 113 1.99 -11.98 -8.03
C PRO A 113 2.14 -13.39 -8.66
N GLN A 114 3.09 -13.52 -9.58
CA GLN A 114 3.32 -14.75 -10.34
C GLN A 114 3.72 -15.91 -9.43
N ARG A 115 3.12 -17.08 -9.65
CA ARG A 115 3.45 -18.34 -8.98
C ARG A 115 3.52 -19.49 -9.98
N PRO A 116 4.45 -19.45 -10.95
CA PRO A 116 4.56 -20.49 -11.96
C PRO A 116 4.95 -21.82 -11.31
N SER A 117 4.36 -22.92 -11.80
CA SER A 117 4.57 -24.27 -11.25
C SER A 117 5.15 -25.25 -12.27
N SER A 118 5.64 -24.77 -13.41
CA SER A 118 6.21 -25.59 -14.48
C SER A 118 7.29 -24.83 -15.24
N LYS A 119 8.16 -25.56 -15.96
CA LYS A 119 9.21 -24.96 -16.79
C LYS A 119 8.64 -23.98 -17.82
N LEU A 120 7.53 -24.34 -18.48
CA LEU A 120 6.91 -23.50 -19.50
C LEU A 120 6.22 -22.28 -18.90
N ALA A 121 5.62 -22.41 -17.71
CA ALA A 121 5.08 -21.27 -16.97
C ALA A 121 6.18 -20.29 -16.55
N ASN A 122 7.33 -20.79 -16.06
CA ASN A 122 8.48 -19.94 -15.73
C ASN A 122 8.94 -19.12 -16.94
N ILE A 123 9.01 -19.75 -18.12
CA ILE A 123 9.42 -19.10 -19.36
C ILE A 123 8.40 -18.03 -19.79
N LEU A 124 7.10 -18.32 -19.72
CA LEU A 124 6.07 -17.34 -20.07
C LEU A 124 6.09 -16.14 -19.11
N CYS A 125 6.16 -16.38 -17.80
CA CYS A 125 6.24 -15.32 -16.78
C CYS A 125 7.46 -14.40 -16.99
N ASP A 126 8.64 -14.98 -17.26
CA ASP A 126 9.85 -14.22 -17.52
C ASP A 126 9.80 -13.46 -18.85
N ALA A 127 9.17 -14.05 -19.89
CA ALA A 127 8.99 -13.41 -21.19
C ALA A 127 8.06 -12.21 -21.13
N ASP A 128 6.94 -12.34 -20.41
CA ASP A 128 5.94 -11.28 -20.21
C ASP A 128 6.55 -10.06 -19.50
N LEU A 129 7.35 -10.31 -18.47
CA LEU A 129 8.04 -9.27 -17.70
C LEU A 129 9.46 -8.95 -18.19
N LYS A 130 9.87 -9.44 -19.38
CA LYS A 130 11.21 -9.18 -19.94
C LYS A 130 11.50 -7.68 -20.10
N HIS A 131 10.46 -6.89 -20.40
CA HIS A 131 10.55 -5.45 -20.61
C HIS A 131 11.17 -4.68 -19.42
N LEU A 132 11.11 -5.23 -18.20
CA LEU A 132 11.76 -4.66 -17.01
C LEU A 132 13.29 -4.59 -17.15
N SER A 133 13.87 -5.41 -18.02
CA SER A 133 15.31 -5.54 -18.26
C SER A 133 15.78 -4.88 -19.54
N GLU A 134 14.86 -4.37 -20.37
CA GLU A 134 15.19 -3.79 -21.66
C GLU A 134 15.84 -2.40 -21.51
N PRO A 135 16.80 -2.04 -22.39
CA PRO A 135 17.42 -0.72 -22.36
C PRO A 135 16.43 0.44 -22.57
N ASN A 136 15.34 0.21 -23.30
CA ASN A 136 14.27 1.18 -23.55
C ASN A 136 13.10 1.03 -22.56
N TYR A 137 13.35 0.52 -21.35
CA TYR A 137 12.34 0.33 -20.30
C TYR A 137 11.40 1.54 -20.11
N TYR A 138 11.91 2.77 -20.20
CA TYR A 138 11.07 3.97 -20.01
C TYR A 138 9.97 4.14 -21.06
N ASP A 139 10.14 3.60 -22.26
CA ASP A 139 9.11 3.64 -23.30
C ASP A 139 7.96 2.71 -22.93
N PHE A 140 8.28 1.50 -22.46
CA PHE A 140 7.31 0.55 -21.91
C PHE A 140 6.61 1.13 -20.67
N ALA A 141 7.39 1.64 -19.71
CA ALA A 141 6.90 2.24 -18.48
C ALA A 141 5.92 3.39 -18.74
N GLU A 142 6.21 4.28 -19.71
CA GLU A 142 5.32 5.38 -20.05
C GLU A 142 4.02 4.88 -20.70
N ARG A 143 4.06 3.84 -21.54
CA ARG A 143 2.85 3.21 -22.09
C ARG A 143 1.98 2.60 -20.99
N ILE A 144 2.58 1.83 -20.07
CA ILE A 144 1.85 1.24 -18.92
C ILE A 144 1.24 2.35 -18.06
N ARG A 145 1.98 3.43 -17.80
CA ARG A 145 1.48 4.55 -17.00
C ARG A 145 0.28 5.24 -17.64
N GLN A 146 0.34 5.49 -18.94
CA GLN A 146 -0.75 6.13 -19.68
C GLN A 146 -1.96 5.21 -19.79
N GLU A 147 -1.75 3.92 -20.02
CA GLU A 147 -2.81 2.93 -19.99
C GLU A 147 -3.54 2.92 -18.64
N LYS A 148 -2.81 2.78 -17.52
CA LYS A 148 -3.41 2.83 -16.17
C LYS A 148 -4.17 4.13 -15.93
N LYS A 149 -3.62 5.26 -16.37
CA LYS A 149 -4.26 6.57 -16.25
C LYS A 149 -5.61 6.61 -16.99
N LEU A 150 -5.70 5.99 -18.17
CA LEU A 150 -6.92 5.95 -18.98
C LEU A 150 -7.93 4.95 -18.37
N THR A 151 -7.48 3.77 -17.98
CA THR A 151 -8.32 2.72 -17.40
C THR A 151 -8.89 3.09 -16.02
N GLU A 152 -8.06 3.65 -15.13
CA GLU A 152 -8.47 4.06 -13.77
C GLU A 152 -9.13 5.45 -13.74
N GLN A 153 -9.16 6.17 -14.87
CA GLN A 153 -9.68 7.54 -15.00
C GLN A 153 -9.11 8.52 -13.96
N ARG A 154 -7.87 8.31 -13.52
CA ARG A 154 -7.20 9.17 -12.53
C ARG A 154 -5.86 9.67 -13.03
N LYS A 155 -5.43 10.82 -12.52
CA LYS A 155 -4.10 11.34 -12.80
C LYS A 155 -3.06 10.52 -12.03
N ILE A 156 -2.12 9.92 -12.75
CA ILE A 156 -0.94 9.26 -12.18
C ILE A 156 0.28 10.10 -12.54
N SER A 157 0.94 10.68 -11.53
CA SER A 157 2.14 11.49 -11.77
C SER A 157 3.33 10.60 -12.15
N LYS A 158 4.35 11.17 -12.83
CA LYS A 158 5.58 10.42 -13.14
C LYS A 158 6.30 9.93 -11.89
N LEU A 159 6.34 10.75 -10.83
CA LEU A 159 6.97 10.39 -9.56
C LEU A 159 6.23 9.24 -8.86
N GLU A 160 4.89 9.33 -8.80
CA GLU A 160 4.06 8.27 -8.24
C GLU A 160 4.25 6.95 -8.98
N PHE A 161 4.26 6.97 -10.31
CA PHE A 161 4.47 5.77 -11.12
C PHE A 161 5.89 5.19 -10.95
N ASP A 162 6.91 6.04 -10.87
CA ASP A 162 8.29 5.60 -10.64
C ASP A 162 8.42 4.94 -9.25
N LEU A 163 7.76 5.47 -8.21
CA LEU A 163 7.71 4.85 -6.87
C LEU A 163 7.03 3.48 -6.89
N GLN A 164 5.87 3.37 -7.56
CA GLN A 164 5.18 2.08 -7.76
C GLN A 164 6.04 1.09 -8.56
N SER A 165 6.79 1.58 -9.55
CA SER A 165 7.71 0.76 -10.34
C SER A 165 8.84 0.21 -9.47
N VAL A 166 9.44 1.02 -8.58
CA VAL A 166 10.47 0.56 -7.64
C VAL A 166 9.93 -0.56 -6.74
N GLU A 167 8.73 -0.41 -6.21
CA GLU A 167 8.08 -1.45 -5.39
C GLU A 167 7.87 -2.74 -6.18
N PHE A 168 7.32 -2.62 -7.40
CA PHE A 168 7.12 -3.77 -8.29
C PHE A 168 8.43 -4.48 -8.64
N PHE A 169 9.49 -3.72 -8.97
CA PHE A 169 10.81 -4.28 -9.25
C PHE A 169 11.38 -5.06 -8.05
N LYS A 170 11.18 -4.57 -6.82
CA LYS A 170 11.67 -5.21 -5.59
C LYS A 170 10.87 -6.47 -5.23
N LEU A 171 9.58 -6.51 -5.53
CA LEU A 171 8.73 -7.68 -5.26
C LEU A 171 8.86 -8.78 -6.32
N HIS A 172 9.03 -8.41 -7.59
CA HIS A 172 9.14 -9.35 -8.71
C HIS A 172 10.47 -10.14 -8.65
N ASN A 173 10.46 -11.40 -9.06
CA ASN A 173 11.65 -12.24 -9.24
C ASN A 173 11.53 -13.04 -10.54
N TYR A 174 12.61 -13.12 -11.32
CA TYR A 174 12.67 -13.99 -12.49
C TYR A 174 12.81 -15.46 -12.09
N HIS A 175 12.23 -16.36 -12.88
CA HIS A 175 12.04 -17.76 -12.54
C HIS A 175 13.04 -18.69 -13.25
N THR A 176 13.32 -18.43 -14.53
CA THR A 176 14.22 -19.24 -15.38
C THR A 176 15.70 -18.96 -15.07
N THR A 177 16.59 -19.81 -15.58
CA THR A 177 18.05 -19.59 -15.48
C THR A 177 18.44 -18.36 -16.29
N TYR A 178 17.93 -18.24 -17.53
CA TYR A 178 18.09 -17.05 -18.36
C TYR A 178 17.62 -15.79 -17.64
N GLY A 179 16.43 -15.83 -17.02
CA GLY A 179 15.87 -14.71 -16.27
C GLY A 179 16.75 -14.27 -15.10
N LYS A 180 17.26 -15.22 -14.31
CA LYS A 180 18.13 -14.94 -13.17
C LYS A 180 19.52 -14.44 -13.56
N GLU A 181 20.09 -14.95 -14.66
CA GLU A 181 21.48 -14.64 -15.02
C GLU A 181 21.62 -13.47 -16.00
N ILE A 182 20.61 -13.24 -16.84
CA ILE A 182 20.62 -12.25 -17.91
C ILE A 182 19.63 -11.13 -17.61
N LEU A 183 18.35 -11.44 -17.46
CA LEU A 183 17.33 -10.41 -17.26
C LEU A 183 17.52 -9.67 -15.95
N GLN A 184 17.86 -10.36 -14.87
CA GLN A 184 18.07 -9.74 -13.56
C GLN A 184 19.10 -8.58 -13.61
N LYS A 185 20.18 -8.72 -14.39
CA LYS A 185 21.19 -7.66 -14.57
C LYS A 185 20.61 -6.41 -15.24
N GLY A 186 19.77 -6.58 -16.27
CA GLY A 186 19.09 -5.46 -16.93
C GLY A 186 18.09 -4.77 -15.99
N LYS A 187 17.33 -5.57 -15.23
CA LYS A 187 16.36 -5.10 -14.26
C LYS A 187 17.01 -4.27 -13.14
N GLU A 188 18.16 -4.69 -12.63
CA GLU A 188 18.92 -3.95 -11.62
C GLU A 188 19.46 -2.61 -12.14
N LYS A 189 19.93 -2.57 -13.40
CA LYS A 189 20.33 -1.31 -14.05
C LYS A 189 19.15 -0.35 -14.16
N ASN A 190 18.00 -0.85 -14.63
CA ASN A 190 16.79 -0.03 -14.76
C ASN A 190 16.29 0.44 -13.40
N LEU A 191 16.33 -0.40 -12.36
CA LEU A 191 15.99 -0.01 -10.99
C LEU A 191 16.85 1.16 -10.50
N ALA A 192 18.17 1.06 -10.64
CA ALA A 192 19.09 2.13 -10.26
C ALA A 192 18.81 3.43 -11.03
N MET A 193 18.47 3.33 -12.32
CA MET A 193 18.09 4.50 -13.13
C MET A 193 16.79 5.15 -12.65
N ILE A 194 15.80 4.37 -12.22
CA ILE A 194 14.53 4.88 -11.67
C ILE A 194 14.79 5.58 -10.33
N GLU A 195 15.53 4.95 -9.42
CA GLU A 195 15.88 5.52 -8.12
C GLU A 195 16.67 6.84 -8.26
N ASP A 196 17.65 6.92 -9.17
CA ASP A 196 18.37 8.17 -9.49
C ASP A 196 17.44 9.27 -10.04
N LYS A 197 16.49 8.91 -10.93
CA LYS A 197 15.50 9.88 -11.42
C LYS A 197 14.57 10.38 -10.33
N ILE A 198 14.19 9.54 -9.36
CA ILE A 198 13.38 9.95 -8.20
C ILE A 198 14.17 10.99 -7.39
N ILE A 199 15.42 10.67 -7.01
CA ILE A 199 16.28 11.57 -6.24
C ILE A 199 16.49 12.91 -6.97
N LYS A 200 16.72 12.89 -8.29
CA LYS A 200 16.87 14.11 -9.10
C LYS A 200 15.60 14.96 -9.10
N ARG A 201 14.41 14.34 -9.14
CA ARG A 201 13.13 15.07 -9.07
C ARG A 201 12.90 15.65 -7.68
N GLU A 202 13.23 14.93 -6.62
CA GLU A 202 13.14 15.42 -5.24
C GLU A 202 14.07 16.62 -5.02
N LYS A 203 15.34 16.51 -5.42
CA LYS A 203 16.30 17.63 -5.37
C LYS A 203 15.87 18.83 -6.22
N LYS A 204 15.28 18.61 -7.39
CA LYS A 204 14.75 19.69 -8.23
C LYS A 204 13.55 20.37 -7.56
N ASN A 205 12.67 19.60 -6.91
CA ASN A 205 11.57 20.17 -6.15
C ASN A 205 12.09 20.97 -4.94
N GLU A 206 13.09 20.46 -4.21
CA GLU A 206 13.76 21.21 -3.13
C GLU A 206 14.40 22.50 -3.65
N ALA A 207 15.14 22.46 -4.76
CA ALA A 207 15.75 23.64 -5.36
C ALA A 207 14.71 24.65 -5.89
N GLN A 208 13.59 24.18 -6.46
CA GLN A 208 12.48 25.06 -6.88
C GLN A 208 11.74 25.68 -5.70
N ILE A 209 11.62 24.96 -4.59
CA ILE A 209 11.10 25.52 -3.34
C ILE A 209 12.08 26.59 -2.84
N GLU A 210 13.39 26.33 -2.85
CA GLU A 210 14.41 27.29 -2.40
C GLU A 210 14.49 28.53 -3.31
N GLU A 211 14.33 28.38 -4.62
CA GLU A 211 14.32 29.48 -5.59
C GLU A 211 13.03 30.32 -5.47
N LYS A 212 11.87 29.66 -5.35
CA LYS A 212 10.61 30.34 -5.03
C LYS A 212 10.68 31.03 -3.67
N ASP A 213 11.33 30.43 -2.68
CA ASP A 213 11.54 31.05 -1.37
C ASP A 213 12.44 32.28 -1.46
N LYS A 214 13.46 32.28 -2.33
CA LYS A 214 14.34 33.43 -2.63
C LYS A 214 13.61 34.53 -3.41
N GLU A 215 12.74 34.18 -4.35
CA GLU A 215 11.93 35.13 -5.11
C GLU A 215 10.83 35.74 -4.24
N LEU A 216 10.19 34.91 -3.41
CA LEU A 216 9.27 35.32 -2.35
C LEU A 216 10.01 36.22 -1.34
N ASP A 217 11.25 35.92 -0.94
CA ASP A 217 12.09 36.75 -0.07
C ASP A 217 12.46 38.10 -0.71
N LYS A 218 12.67 38.16 -2.04
CA LYS A 218 12.86 39.43 -2.76
C LYS A 218 11.58 40.27 -2.87
N LEU A 219 10.42 39.64 -3.04
CA LEU A 219 9.12 40.32 -2.98
C LEU A 219 8.80 40.78 -1.55
N GLN A 220 9.12 39.95 -0.55
CA GLN A 220 8.91 40.25 0.87
C GLN A 220 9.82 41.39 1.35
N LYS A 221 11.09 41.44 0.92
CA LYS A 221 12.02 42.55 1.21
C LYS A 221 11.58 43.90 0.63
N LYS A 222 10.70 43.91 -0.38
CA LYS A 222 10.04 45.13 -0.88
C LYS A 222 8.79 45.50 -0.07
N LEU A 223 8.19 44.56 0.66
CA LEU A 223 6.97 44.75 1.45
C LEU A 223 7.26 45.04 2.94
N ASP A 224 8.26 44.40 3.52
CA ASP A 224 8.43 44.39 4.98
C ASP A 224 9.49 45.38 5.45
N LYS A 225 9.08 46.65 5.45
CA LYS A 225 9.62 47.65 6.37
C LYS A 225 8.75 47.72 7.63
N LYS A 226 8.55 46.60 8.34
CA LYS A 226 8.15 46.57 9.77
C LYS A 226 8.29 45.14 10.35
N LYS A 227 8.63 45.10 11.63
CA LYS A 227 9.10 43.92 12.41
C LYS A 227 8.07 42.78 12.48
N GLY A 228 8.54 41.55 12.28
CA GLY A 228 7.90 40.27 12.64
C GLY A 228 8.97 39.18 12.73
N TYR A 229 8.74 38.12 13.52
CA TYR A 229 9.68 37.00 13.72
C TYR A 229 9.99 36.25 12.40
N SER A 230 11.15 35.57 12.32
CA SER A 230 11.64 34.95 11.08
C SER A 230 10.84 33.71 10.66
N ARG A 231 10.77 33.42 9.35
CA ARG A 231 10.14 32.22 8.74
C ARG A 231 10.51 30.87 9.38
N GLY A 232 11.64 30.80 10.06
CA GLY A 232 12.06 29.60 10.81
C GLY A 232 11.15 29.30 12.01
N VAL A 233 10.58 30.33 12.65
CA VAL A 233 9.66 30.20 13.78
C VAL A 233 8.34 29.57 13.32
N GLU A 234 7.76 30.07 12.23
CA GLU A 234 6.54 29.50 11.62
C GLU A 234 6.74 28.05 11.18
N SER A 235 7.89 27.76 10.55
CA SER A 235 8.23 26.41 10.11
C SER A 235 8.35 25.44 11.30
N MET A 236 8.92 25.90 12.42
CA MET A 236 9.03 25.11 13.65
C MET A 236 7.66 24.76 14.24
N PHE A 237 6.74 25.73 14.35
CA PHE A 237 5.38 25.47 14.84
C PHE A 237 4.64 24.50 13.93
N ARG A 238 4.72 24.67 12.60
CA ARG A 238 4.09 23.78 11.63
C ARG A 238 4.61 22.35 11.73
N LEU A 239 5.93 22.19 11.81
CA LEU A 239 6.56 20.89 11.93
C LEU A 239 6.18 20.21 13.25
N THR A 240 6.16 20.96 14.35
CA THR A 240 5.86 20.38 15.66
C THR A 240 4.40 19.99 15.81
N ALA A 241 3.46 20.82 15.31
CA ALA A 241 2.05 20.46 15.26
C ALA A 241 1.82 19.17 14.45
N ARG A 242 2.46 19.06 13.27
CA ARG A 242 2.39 17.84 12.44
C ARG A 242 2.94 16.62 13.18
N ASN A 243 4.07 16.76 13.87
CA ASN A 243 4.65 15.68 14.66
C ASN A 243 3.72 15.24 15.81
N GLN A 244 3.07 16.18 16.51
CA GLN A 244 2.14 15.85 17.58
C GLN A 244 0.87 15.15 17.08
N ILE A 245 0.31 15.59 15.95
CA ILE A 245 -0.82 14.92 15.29
C ILE A 245 -0.43 13.49 14.90
N ASN A 246 0.74 13.31 14.27
CA ASN A 246 1.25 12.01 13.88
C ASN A 246 1.44 11.08 15.09
N LEU A 247 2.06 11.54 16.18
CA LEU A 247 2.23 10.76 17.39
C LEU A 247 0.88 10.39 18.04
N SER A 248 -0.09 11.31 18.02
CA SER A 248 -1.44 11.01 18.49
C SER A 248 -2.10 9.91 17.67
N SER A 249 -2.02 9.99 16.34
CA SER A 249 -2.55 8.96 15.42
C SER A 249 -1.87 7.60 15.61
N ILE A 250 -0.54 7.57 15.80
CA ILE A 250 0.20 6.33 16.11
C ILE A 250 -0.33 5.70 17.39
N ALA A 251 -0.58 6.50 18.43
CA ALA A 251 -1.13 5.99 19.67
C ALA A 251 -2.56 5.44 19.50
N ASP A 252 -3.44 6.11 18.73
CA ASP A 252 -4.78 5.58 18.43
C ASP A 252 -4.72 4.25 17.67
N ASN A 253 -3.86 4.17 16.65
CA ASN A 253 -3.67 2.95 15.88
C ASN A 253 -3.22 1.79 16.77
N LYS A 254 -2.27 2.02 17.67
CA LYS A 254 -1.80 0.99 18.63
C LYS A 254 -2.92 0.53 19.56
N SER A 255 -3.75 1.45 20.04
CA SER A 255 -4.89 1.13 20.90
C SER A 255 -5.96 0.34 20.15
N ASN A 256 -6.28 0.72 18.91
CA ASN A 256 -7.22 0.00 18.06
C ASN A 256 -6.74 -1.42 17.75
N ILE A 257 -5.44 -1.61 17.49
CA ILE A 257 -4.85 -2.95 17.34
C ILE A 257 -5.05 -3.77 18.62
N LEU A 258 -4.76 -3.21 19.80
CA LEU A 258 -4.96 -3.90 21.08
C LEU A 258 -6.42 -4.29 21.30
N ILE A 259 -7.37 -3.41 21.00
CA ILE A 259 -8.81 -3.70 21.10
C ILE A 259 -9.16 -4.87 20.18
N SER A 260 -8.86 -4.76 18.88
CA SER A 260 -9.23 -5.77 17.88
C SER A 260 -8.64 -7.15 18.19
N VAL A 261 -7.35 -7.22 18.54
CA VAL A 261 -6.69 -8.49 18.87
C VAL A 261 -7.33 -9.13 20.10
N ASN A 262 -7.58 -8.37 21.17
CA ASN A 262 -8.23 -8.91 22.37
C ASN A 262 -9.68 -9.35 22.10
N THR A 263 -10.44 -8.59 21.31
CA THR A 263 -11.81 -8.99 20.92
C THR A 263 -11.83 -10.30 20.13
N ILE A 264 -10.92 -10.47 19.17
CA ILE A 264 -10.79 -11.71 18.39
C ILE A 264 -10.43 -12.89 19.31
N ILE A 265 -9.42 -12.71 20.17
CA ILE A 265 -8.97 -13.78 21.07
C ILE A 265 -10.09 -14.17 22.05
N ILE A 266 -10.78 -13.20 22.66
CA ILE A 266 -11.92 -13.47 23.54
C ILE A 266 -13.00 -14.25 22.79
N SER A 267 -13.35 -13.86 21.56
CA SER A 267 -14.36 -14.54 20.76
C SER A 267 -14.01 -16.00 20.50
N ILE A 268 -12.75 -16.29 20.14
CA ILE A 268 -12.28 -17.66 19.88
C ILE A 268 -12.25 -18.46 21.17
N LEU A 269 -11.69 -17.91 22.26
CA LEU A 269 -11.61 -18.59 23.55
C LEU A 269 -12.99 -18.94 24.09
N LEU A 270 -13.95 -18.02 24.03
CA LEU A 270 -15.31 -18.28 24.49
C LEU A 270 -15.99 -19.36 23.64
N SER A 271 -15.82 -19.32 22.31
CA SER A 271 -16.42 -20.32 21.43
C SER A 271 -15.84 -21.73 21.63
N VAL A 272 -14.53 -21.83 21.85
CA VAL A 272 -13.82 -23.13 21.88
C VAL A 272 -13.75 -23.71 23.29
N LEU A 273 -13.45 -22.91 24.31
CA LEU A 273 -13.15 -23.43 25.65
C LEU A 273 -14.37 -23.56 26.54
N VAL A 274 -15.37 -22.66 26.41
CA VAL A 274 -16.57 -22.72 27.26
C VAL A 274 -17.36 -24.00 27.00
N SER A 275 -17.41 -24.48 25.76
CA SER A 275 -18.04 -25.76 25.41
C SER A 275 -17.35 -26.97 26.04
N ARG A 276 -16.12 -26.81 26.54
CA ARG A 276 -15.30 -27.87 27.15
C ARG A 276 -15.26 -27.83 28.68
N PHE A 277 -15.91 -26.85 29.31
CA PHE A 277 -15.87 -26.68 30.77
C PHE A 277 -16.46 -27.86 31.55
N SER A 278 -17.49 -28.50 31.01
CA SER A 278 -18.09 -29.69 31.63
C SER A 278 -17.18 -30.92 31.58
N GLU A 279 -16.36 -31.03 30.52
CA GLU A 279 -15.42 -32.15 30.32
C GLU A 279 -14.11 -31.92 31.08
N TYR A 280 -13.63 -30.68 31.14
CA TYR A 280 -12.35 -30.31 31.77
C TYR A 280 -12.53 -29.11 32.72
N PRO A 281 -13.01 -29.30 33.96
CA PRO A 281 -13.24 -28.19 34.89
C PRO A 281 -11.98 -27.38 35.24
N ASN A 282 -10.80 -28.00 35.18
CA ASN A 282 -9.53 -27.37 35.54
C ASN A 282 -9.12 -26.21 34.61
N ILE A 283 -9.64 -26.16 33.38
CA ILE A 283 -9.35 -25.05 32.45
C ILE A 283 -10.19 -23.79 32.70
N ILE A 284 -11.22 -23.86 33.55
CA ILE A 284 -12.12 -22.72 33.85
C ILE A 284 -11.32 -21.57 34.46
N LEU A 285 -10.51 -21.84 35.48
CA LEU A 285 -9.75 -20.80 36.19
C LEU A 285 -8.71 -20.11 35.29
N PRO A 286 -7.86 -20.83 34.52
CA PRO A 286 -6.99 -20.20 33.52
C PRO A 286 -7.76 -19.37 32.47
N THR A 287 -8.94 -19.83 32.05
CA THR A 287 -9.78 -19.08 31.10
C THR A 287 -10.28 -17.77 31.70
N LEU A 288 -10.78 -17.79 32.95
CA LEU A 288 -11.24 -16.58 33.64
C LEU A 288 -10.11 -15.58 33.87
N ILE A 289 -8.92 -16.06 34.24
CA ILE A 289 -7.72 -15.22 34.38
C ILE A 289 -7.40 -14.53 33.04
N PHE A 290 -7.38 -15.29 31.94
CA PHE A 290 -7.12 -14.73 30.61
C PHE A 290 -8.15 -13.66 30.22
N LEU A 291 -9.44 -13.95 30.41
CA LEU A 291 -10.53 -13.02 30.09
C LEU A 291 -10.44 -11.74 30.91
N LEU A 292 -10.08 -11.83 32.20
CA LEU A 292 -9.90 -10.68 33.07
C LEU A 292 -8.78 -9.75 32.56
N PHE A 293 -7.60 -10.29 32.26
CA PHE A 293 -6.49 -9.49 31.73
C PHE A 293 -6.80 -8.89 30.36
N SER A 294 -7.52 -9.62 29.51
CA SER A 294 -7.95 -9.13 28.19
C SER A 294 -8.95 -7.98 28.32
N LEU A 295 -9.89 -8.08 29.26
CA LEU A 295 -10.85 -7.00 29.55
C LEU A 295 -10.15 -5.75 30.09
N ILE A 296 -9.23 -5.91 31.05
CA ILE A 296 -8.45 -4.79 31.59
C ILE A 296 -7.63 -4.11 30.48
N THR A 297 -7.03 -4.90 29.59
CA THR A 297 -6.30 -4.39 28.42
C THR A 297 -7.20 -3.54 27.53
N ILE A 298 -8.40 -4.02 27.19
CA ILE A 298 -9.37 -3.28 26.38
C ILE A 298 -9.79 -1.98 27.06
N ILE A 299 -10.06 -2.00 28.37
CA ILE A 299 -10.45 -0.80 29.12
C ILE A 299 -9.38 0.28 29.01
N PHE A 300 -8.11 -0.06 29.23
CA PHE A 300 -7.01 0.91 29.13
C PHE A 300 -6.74 1.36 27.68
N ALA A 301 -6.94 0.47 26.69
CA ALA A 301 -6.86 0.85 25.28
C ALA A 301 -7.96 1.87 24.92
N ILE A 302 -9.20 1.67 25.35
CA ILE A 302 -10.30 2.61 25.15
C ILE A 302 -10.04 3.94 25.89
N LEU A 303 -9.54 3.91 27.13
CA LEU A 303 -9.21 5.12 27.87
C LEU A 303 -8.13 5.97 27.19
N SER A 304 -7.26 5.36 26.40
CA SER A 304 -6.25 6.08 25.63
C SER A 304 -6.82 6.78 24.39
N THR A 305 -7.91 6.28 23.80
CA THR A 305 -8.57 6.88 22.62
C THR A 305 -9.64 7.90 23.00
N ARG A 306 -10.02 7.97 24.29
CA ARG A 306 -11.02 8.92 24.78
C ARG A 306 -10.56 10.37 24.63
N PRO A 307 -11.33 11.25 23.94
CA PRO A 307 -10.99 12.66 23.83
C PRO A 307 -11.12 13.37 25.18
N ASN A 308 -10.22 14.34 25.46
CA ASN A 308 -10.38 15.24 26.60
C ASN A 308 -11.15 16.49 26.13
N ILE A 309 -12.20 16.87 26.87
CA ILE A 309 -13.04 18.04 26.57
C ILE A 309 -12.85 19.04 27.70
N SER A 310 -12.61 20.32 27.39
CA SER A 310 -12.57 21.42 28.37
C SER A 310 -13.94 22.11 28.50
N SER A 311 -14.05 23.07 29.44
CA SER A 311 -15.31 23.73 29.84
C SER A 311 -15.98 24.58 28.74
N GLY A 312 -15.26 24.96 27.68
CA GLY A 312 -15.84 25.49 26.44
C GLY A 312 -16.31 26.95 26.43
N THR A 313 -16.22 27.68 27.54
CA THR A 313 -16.69 29.08 27.64
C THR A 313 -15.65 29.98 28.30
N PHE A 314 -15.41 31.17 27.76
CA PHE A 314 -14.48 32.18 28.28
C PHE A 314 -15.06 33.60 28.13
N SER A 315 -14.67 34.53 29.01
CA SER A 315 -15.10 35.93 28.92
C SER A 315 -14.17 36.78 28.05
N LYS A 316 -14.65 37.95 27.59
CA LYS A 316 -13.84 38.90 26.79
C LYS A 316 -12.64 39.43 27.58
N GLU A 317 -12.76 39.51 28.90
CA GLU A 317 -11.70 39.91 29.82
C GLU A 317 -10.59 38.86 29.88
N GLU A 318 -10.94 37.56 29.93
CA GLU A 318 -9.96 36.46 29.94
C GLU A 318 -9.14 36.39 28.64
N ILE A 319 -9.75 36.74 27.50
CA ILE A 319 -9.09 36.85 26.19
C ILE A 319 -8.10 38.02 26.22
N LYS A 320 -8.50 39.21 26.72
CA LYS A 320 -7.62 40.38 26.85
C LYS A 320 -6.45 40.15 27.80
N GLU A 321 -6.66 39.35 28.84
CA GLU A 321 -5.60 38.95 29.78
C GLU A 321 -4.67 37.85 29.23
N LYS A 322 -4.82 37.44 27.96
CA LYS A 322 -4.01 36.42 27.29
C LYS A 322 -4.04 35.06 27.99
N LYS A 323 -5.12 34.76 28.72
CA LYS A 323 -5.28 33.52 29.50
C LYS A 323 -5.93 32.38 28.69
N VAL A 324 -6.59 32.72 27.59
CA VAL A 324 -7.35 31.76 26.77
C VAL A 324 -6.52 31.28 25.58
N ASN A 325 -6.56 29.98 25.29
CA ASN A 325 -6.01 29.41 24.06
C ASN A 325 -7.15 29.17 23.05
N LEU A 326 -7.34 30.11 22.14
CA LEU A 326 -8.37 30.07 21.09
C LEU A 326 -7.99 29.17 19.89
N LEU A 327 -6.77 28.62 19.86
CA LEU A 327 -6.34 27.68 18.82
C LEU A 327 -6.82 26.25 19.08
N PHE A 328 -7.20 25.93 20.32
CA PHE A 328 -7.70 24.62 20.70
C PHE A 328 -9.24 24.57 20.62
N PHE A 329 -9.78 23.67 19.81
CA PHE A 329 -11.22 23.53 19.59
C PHE A 329 -12.04 23.32 20.88
N GLY A 330 -11.49 22.58 21.86
CA GLY A 330 -12.18 22.35 23.14
C GLY A 330 -12.40 23.63 23.95
N ASN A 331 -11.67 24.70 23.63
CA ASN A 331 -11.82 25.99 24.29
C ASN A 331 -12.83 26.91 23.61
N PHE A 332 -13.10 26.75 22.31
CA PHE A 332 -14.01 27.65 21.58
C PHE A 332 -15.31 27.01 21.09
N TYR A 333 -15.49 25.68 21.22
CA TYR A 333 -16.64 24.97 20.63
C TYR A 333 -18.03 25.46 21.09
N ASN A 334 -18.12 26.18 22.22
CA ASN A 334 -19.35 26.73 22.77
C ASN A 334 -19.36 28.28 22.76
N MET A 335 -18.47 28.91 22.00
CA MET A 335 -18.43 30.36 21.79
C MET A 335 -19.33 30.77 20.62
N SER A 336 -19.82 32.02 20.64
CA SER A 336 -20.47 32.63 19.47
C SER A 336 -19.42 32.93 18.38
N LEU A 337 -19.85 32.96 17.11
CA LEU A 337 -18.97 33.31 16.00
C LEU A 337 -18.37 34.71 16.17
N ASP A 338 -19.19 35.69 16.57
CA ASP A 338 -18.77 37.08 16.76
C ASP A 338 -17.69 37.20 17.85
N ASP A 339 -17.83 36.46 18.96
CA ASP A 339 -16.84 36.46 20.03
C ASP A 339 -15.55 35.72 19.64
N TYR A 340 -15.67 34.67 18.83
CA TYR A 340 -14.53 33.93 18.30
C TYR A 340 -13.73 34.77 17.29
N GLU A 341 -14.40 35.39 16.32
CA GLU A 341 -13.81 36.25 15.31
C GLU A 341 -13.09 37.43 15.96
N TRP A 342 -13.75 38.12 16.88
CA TRP A 342 -13.14 39.22 17.64
C TRP A 342 -11.90 38.77 18.42
N GLY A 343 -11.96 37.62 19.12
CA GLY A 343 -10.84 37.10 19.89
C GLY A 343 -9.65 36.67 19.02
N LEU A 344 -9.94 36.11 17.84
CA LEU A 344 -8.91 35.70 16.89
C LEU A 344 -8.23 36.92 16.25
N GLU A 345 -9.00 37.94 15.87
CA GLU A 345 -8.46 39.20 15.34
C GLU A 345 -7.56 39.91 16.35
N GLU A 346 -7.98 40.04 17.61
CA GLU A 346 -7.17 40.65 18.65
C GLU A 346 -5.86 39.89 18.88
N MET A 347 -5.90 38.56 18.83
CA MET A 347 -4.69 37.73 18.91
C MET A 347 -3.78 37.92 17.69
N MET A 348 -4.32 38.06 16.49
CA MET A 348 -3.54 38.26 15.26
C MET A 348 -2.89 39.65 15.15
N ARG A 349 -3.37 40.64 15.92
CA ARG A 349 -2.81 42.00 15.95
C ARG A 349 -1.57 42.14 16.83
N ASP A 350 -1.27 41.13 17.66
CA ASP A 350 -0.14 41.10 18.60
C ASP A 350 0.65 39.80 18.43
N ASP A 351 1.80 39.88 17.75
CA ASP A 351 2.68 38.74 17.49
C ASP A 351 3.10 38.00 18.78
N ASP A 352 3.42 38.74 19.85
CA ASP A 352 3.82 38.14 21.13
C ASP A 352 2.64 37.38 21.76
N HIS A 353 1.41 37.89 21.59
CA HIS A 353 0.22 37.17 22.01
C HIS A 353 -0.01 35.90 21.18
N LEU A 354 0.04 36.01 19.85
CA LEU A 354 -0.17 34.89 18.92
C LEU A 354 0.82 33.76 19.18
N TYR A 355 2.12 34.05 19.14
CA TYR A 355 3.16 33.05 19.36
C TYR A 355 3.13 32.51 20.80
N GLY A 356 2.85 33.35 21.79
CA GLY A 356 2.65 32.91 23.18
C GLY A 356 1.51 31.90 23.31
N THR A 357 0.41 32.10 22.57
CA THR A 357 -0.72 31.16 22.51
C THR A 357 -0.35 29.84 21.82
N MET A 358 0.39 29.90 20.71
CA MET A 358 0.89 28.71 20.01
C MET A 358 1.83 27.85 20.89
N ILE A 359 2.69 28.48 21.68
CA ILE A 359 3.56 27.78 22.64
C ILE A 359 2.73 27.04 23.69
N LYS A 360 1.72 27.71 24.26
CA LYS A 360 0.80 27.12 25.24
C LYS A 360 0.07 25.92 24.63
N ASP A 361 -0.47 26.07 23.42
CA ASP A 361 -1.17 25.01 22.71
C ASP A 361 -0.29 23.77 22.54
N GLN A 362 0.93 23.96 22.01
CA GLN A 362 1.91 22.90 21.82
C GLN A 362 2.27 22.18 23.12
N TYR A 363 2.39 22.92 24.24
CA TYR A 363 2.64 22.35 25.56
C TYR A 363 1.47 21.48 26.05
N PHE A 364 0.23 21.96 25.91
CA PHE A 364 -0.95 21.22 26.35
C PHE A 364 -1.22 19.99 25.47
N LEU A 365 -1.01 20.08 24.16
CA LEU A 365 -1.03 18.92 23.25
C LEU A 365 -0.02 17.85 23.69
N GLY A 366 1.19 18.27 24.09
CA GLY A 366 2.19 17.38 24.67
C GLY A 366 1.72 16.67 25.95
N LYS A 367 1.03 17.38 26.87
CA LYS A 367 0.46 16.77 28.08
C LYS A 367 -0.63 15.74 27.78
N VAL A 368 -1.51 16.05 26.82
CA VAL A 368 -2.57 15.11 26.39
C VAL A 368 -1.94 13.85 25.80
N LEU A 369 -0.93 14.02 24.95
CA LEU A 369 -0.18 12.91 24.36
C LEU A 369 0.50 12.05 25.43
N ALA A 370 1.17 12.66 26.42
CA ALA A 370 1.80 11.94 27.51
C ALA A 370 0.80 11.07 28.30
N LYS A 371 -0.39 11.60 28.60
CA LYS A 371 -1.48 10.84 29.25
C LYS A 371 -1.92 9.65 28.40
N LYS A 372 -2.05 9.83 27.09
CA LYS A 372 -2.42 8.77 26.14
C LYS A 372 -1.39 7.64 26.10
N TYR A 373 -0.10 7.98 25.98
CA TYR A 373 0.98 6.99 26.02
C TYR A 373 1.11 6.29 27.37
N LYS A 374 0.76 6.96 28.48
CA LYS A 374 0.69 6.32 29.80
C LYS A 374 -0.37 5.22 29.83
N TRP A 375 -1.60 5.50 29.37
CA TRP A 375 -2.66 4.48 29.29
C TRP A 375 -2.29 3.34 28.36
N LEU A 376 -1.73 3.65 27.20
CA LEU A 376 -1.29 2.64 26.24
C LEU A 376 -0.23 1.71 26.84
N ARG A 377 0.76 2.26 27.56
CA ARG A 377 1.79 1.47 28.25
C ARG A 377 1.18 0.54 29.29
N ILE A 378 0.20 1.02 30.06
CA ILE A 378 -0.52 0.21 31.04
C ILE A 378 -1.25 -0.94 30.33
N ALA A 379 -1.96 -0.66 29.24
CA ALA A 379 -2.66 -1.68 28.45
C ALA A 379 -1.71 -2.78 27.94
N TYR A 380 -0.57 -2.40 27.34
CA TYR A 380 0.43 -3.37 26.87
C TYR A 380 1.00 -4.22 28.00
N ASN A 381 1.28 -3.62 29.17
CA ASN A 381 1.78 -4.36 30.31
C ASN A 381 0.74 -5.40 30.79
N PHE A 382 -0.53 -5.02 30.93
CA PHE A 382 -1.59 -5.96 31.29
C PHE A 382 -1.76 -7.08 30.26
N PHE A 383 -1.70 -6.76 28.97
CA PHE A 383 -1.77 -7.77 27.91
C PHE A 383 -0.61 -8.76 28.00
N MET A 384 0.62 -8.26 28.08
CA MET A 384 1.83 -9.07 28.11
C MET A 384 1.91 -9.95 29.35
N PHE A 385 1.75 -9.37 30.55
CA PHE A 385 1.77 -10.16 31.79
C PHE A 385 0.57 -11.09 31.89
N GLY A 386 -0.61 -10.63 31.45
CA GLY A 386 -1.82 -11.45 31.43
C GLY A 386 -1.68 -12.69 30.57
N LEU A 387 -1.06 -12.57 29.39
CA LEU A 387 -0.79 -13.70 28.51
C LEU A 387 0.18 -14.70 29.17
N ILE A 388 1.28 -14.23 29.76
CA ILE A 388 2.26 -15.09 30.43
C ILE A 388 1.61 -15.83 31.62
N ILE A 389 0.91 -15.11 32.49
CA ILE A 389 0.24 -15.68 33.67
C ILE A 389 -0.80 -16.71 33.23
N SER A 390 -1.56 -16.42 32.18
CA SER A 390 -2.57 -17.35 31.68
C SER A 390 -1.96 -18.61 31.10
N VAL A 391 -0.87 -18.51 30.32
CA VAL A 391 -0.15 -19.68 29.81
C VAL A 391 0.35 -20.55 30.95
N ILE A 392 0.96 -19.96 31.97
CA ILE A 392 1.41 -20.69 33.17
C ILE A 392 0.22 -21.35 33.87
N ALA A 393 -0.91 -20.65 34.02
CA ALA A 393 -2.12 -21.20 34.62
C ALA A 393 -2.67 -22.40 33.82
N TYR A 394 -2.66 -22.34 32.50
CA TYR A 394 -3.05 -23.48 31.65
C TYR A 394 -2.08 -24.65 31.83
N VAL A 395 -0.76 -24.40 31.79
CA VAL A 395 0.23 -25.46 32.01
C VAL A 395 -0.01 -26.14 33.37
N LEU A 396 -0.18 -25.37 34.44
CA LEU A 396 -0.45 -25.90 35.77
C LEU A 396 -1.78 -26.66 35.83
N ALA A 397 -2.83 -26.19 35.15
CA ALA A 397 -4.11 -26.89 35.08
C ALA A 397 -4.02 -28.23 34.34
N PHE A 398 -3.11 -28.37 33.38
CA PHE A 398 -2.84 -29.61 32.66
C PHE A 398 -1.86 -30.53 33.40
N THR A 399 -0.92 -29.99 34.19
CA THR A 399 0.05 -30.79 34.95
C THR A 399 -0.43 -31.18 36.35
N ASN A 400 -1.43 -30.49 36.90
CA ASN A 400 -2.12 -30.86 38.15
C ASN A 400 -3.40 -31.68 37.87
N ILE A 401 -3.40 -32.43 36.77
CA ILE A 401 -4.25 -33.61 36.54
C ILE A 401 -3.40 -34.85 36.81
#